data_AF-A0A9X8VB19-F1
#
_entry.id   AF-A0A9X8VB19-F1
#
_cell.length_a   1.000
_cell.length_b   1.000
_cell.length_c   1.000
_cell.angle_alpha   90.00
_cell.angle_beta   90.00
_cell.angle_gamma   90.00
#
_symmetry.space_group_name_H-M   'P 1'
#
loop_
_entity.id
_entity.type
_entity.pdbx_description
1 polymer ?
#
loop_
_entity_poly.entity_id
_entity_poly.type
_entity_poly.pdbx_seq_one_letter_code
_entity_poly.pdbx_strand_id
1 'polypeptide(L)'
;QQLQVLLLPKDPDDERSCFLEVRAGTGGDEAAIFAGDLFRMYSRYAESRRWRVEVMSANEGEHGGFKEVIAKVSGDGVYGQLKFESGGHRVQRVPETESQGR
;
A
#
# COMPACT_ATOMS: atom_id res chain seq x y z
N GLN A 1 11.52 -9.70 -28.18
CA GLN A 1 10.23 -9.51 -27.49
C GLN A 1 10.20 -8.27 -26.60
N GLN A 2 11.24 -7.91 -25.83
CA GLN A 2 11.27 -6.66 -25.05
C GLN A 2 11.15 -5.37 -25.88
N LEU A 3 11.67 -5.36 -27.12
CA LEU A 3 11.64 -4.18 -27.99
C LEU A 3 10.22 -3.71 -28.31
N GLN A 4 9.27 -4.64 -28.48
CA GLN A 4 7.88 -4.31 -28.79
C GLN A 4 7.15 -3.62 -27.62
N VAL A 5 7.50 -3.97 -26.38
CA VAL A 5 6.93 -3.35 -25.17
C VAL A 5 7.48 -1.94 -24.96
N LEU A 6 8.75 -1.70 -25.26
CA LEU A 6 9.39 -0.37 -25.17
C LEU A 6 8.89 0.63 -26.22
N LEU A 7 8.29 0.13 -27.31
CA LEU A 7 7.66 0.94 -28.36
C LEU A 7 6.24 1.36 -28.01
N LEU A 8 5.65 0.81 -26.95
CA LEU A 8 4.35 1.26 -26.49
C LEU A 8 4.49 2.68 -25.91
N PRO A 9 3.55 3.59 -26.22
CA PRO A 9 3.52 4.89 -25.60
C PRO A 9 3.39 4.70 -24.08
N LYS A 10 4.30 5.31 -23.32
CA LYS A 10 4.20 5.35 -21.87
C LYS A 10 3.05 6.25 -21.46
N ASP A 11 2.43 5.93 -20.35
CA ASP A 11 1.44 6.80 -19.73
C ASP A 11 2.17 8.06 -19.22
N PRO A 12 1.72 9.28 -19.56
CA PRO A 12 2.34 10.52 -19.09
C PRO A 12 2.34 10.66 -17.56
N ASP A 13 1.49 9.93 -16.86
CA ASP A 13 1.42 9.96 -15.40
C ASP A 13 2.40 8.99 -14.73
N ASP A 14 3.00 8.05 -15.48
CA ASP A 14 3.87 7.00 -14.91
C ASP A 14 5.08 7.56 -14.14
N GLU A 15 5.58 8.73 -14.53
CA GLU A 15 6.75 9.37 -13.92
C GLU A 15 6.42 10.15 -12.64
N ARG A 16 5.14 10.32 -12.31
CA ARG A 16 4.70 11.15 -11.19
C ARG A 16 4.87 10.46 -9.84
N SER A 17 4.96 11.29 -8.80
CA SER A 17 4.72 10.86 -7.41
C SER A 17 3.24 10.50 -7.21
N CYS A 18 2.92 9.74 -6.16
CA CYS A 18 1.53 9.39 -5.85
C CYS A 18 1.22 9.51 -4.36
N PHE A 19 -0.07 9.52 -4.05
CA PHE A 19 -0.56 9.29 -2.70
C PHE A 19 -0.96 7.81 -2.59
N LEU A 20 -0.47 7.15 -1.54
CA LEU A 20 -0.86 5.81 -1.16
C LEU A 20 -1.88 5.91 -0.04
N GLU A 21 -3.11 5.48 -0.31
CA GLU A 21 -4.19 5.40 0.66
C GLU A 21 -4.49 3.94 0.97
N VAL A 22 -4.30 3.54 2.23
CA VAL A 22 -4.66 2.20 2.71
C VAL A 22 -5.77 2.35 3.74
N ARG A 23 -6.91 1.69 3.51
CA ARG A 23 -8.09 1.76 4.36
C ARG A 23 -8.52 0.37 4.80
N ALA A 24 -8.85 0.23 6.07
CA ALA A 24 -9.40 -1.01 6.60
C ALA A 24 -10.78 -1.27 5.96
N GLY A 25 -10.96 -2.47 5.42
CA GLY A 25 -12.23 -2.94 4.86
C GLY A 25 -13.06 -3.69 5.91
N THR A 26 -13.69 -4.78 5.47
CA THR A 26 -14.39 -5.70 6.37
C THR A 26 -13.40 -6.54 7.16
N GLY A 27 -13.68 -6.79 8.44
CA GLY A 27 -12.81 -7.61 9.31
C GLY A 27 -12.48 -6.96 10.66
N GLY A 28 -12.99 -5.76 10.96
CA GLY A 28 -12.79 -5.11 12.25
C GLY A 28 -11.31 -4.83 12.53
N ASP A 29 -10.86 -5.18 13.73
CA ASP A 29 -9.46 -5.00 14.15
C ASP A 29 -8.46 -5.71 13.24
N GLU A 30 -8.80 -6.91 12.76
CA GLU A 30 -7.94 -7.67 11.85
C GLU A 30 -7.72 -6.93 10.52
N ALA A 31 -8.74 -6.21 10.03
CA ALA A 31 -8.60 -5.38 8.84
C ALA A 31 -7.69 -4.18 9.09
N ALA A 32 -7.69 -3.61 10.30
CA ALA A 32 -6.80 -2.51 10.66
C ALA A 32 -5.35 -2.98 10.77
N ILE A 33 -5.11 -4.14 11.38
CA ILE A 33 -3.79 -4.77 11.45
C ILE A 33 -3.29 -5.06 10.03
N PHE A 34 -4.12 -5.64 9.17
CA PHE A 34 -3.75 -5.91 7.78
C PHE A 34 -3.46 -4.63 6.98
N ALA A 35 -4.20 -3.54 7.19
CA ALA A 35 -3.87 -2.24 6.60
C ALA A 35 -2.50 -1.73 7.07
N GLY A 36 -2.14 -1.96 8.34
CA GLY A 36 -0.80 -1.71 8.86
C GLY A 36 0.29 -2.54 8.19
N ASP A 37 0.03 -3.84 7.97
CA ASP A 37 0.95 -4.74 7.27
C ASP A 37 1.20 -4.30 5.83
N LEU A 38 0.14 -3.92 5.10
CA LEU A 38 0.24 -3.38 3.75
C LEU A 38 1.04 -2.08 3.72
N PHE A 39 0.75 -1.14 4.62
CA PHE A 39 1.50 0.11 4.69
C PHE A 39 2.98 -0.12 5.00
N ARG A 40 3.30 -1.05 5.92
CA ARG A 40 4.67 -1.45 6.22
C ARG A 40 5.34 -2.11 5.01
N MET A 41 4.64 -2.96 4.28
CA MET A 41 5.14 -3.60 3.05
C MET A 41 5.51 -2.55 2.01
N TYR A 42 4.61 -1.60 1.71
CA TYR A 42 4.86 -0.54 0.74
C TYR A 42 5.94 0.44 1.19
N SER A 43 6.02 0.74 2.49
CA SER A 43 7.08 1.60 3.04
C SER A 43 8.46 0.98 2.80
N ARG A 44 8.62 -0.32 3.08
CA ARG A 44 9.87 -1.06 2.79
C ARG A 44 10.17 -1.14 1.30
N TYR A 45 9.14 -1.34 0.48
CA TYR A 45 9.29 -1.34 -0.96
C TYR A 45 9.78 0.02 -1.49
N ALA A 46 9.21 1.11 -1.01
CA ALA A 46 9.64 2.47 -1.33
C ALA A 46 11.08 2.75 -0.90
N GLU A 47 11.47 2.35 0.32
CA GLU A 47 12.85 2.44 0.82
C GLU A 47 13.84 1.70 -0.11
N SER A 48 13.50 0.47 -0.54
CA SER A 48 14.35 -0.31 -1.45
C SER A 48 14.58 0.36 -2.81
N ARG A 49 13.63 1.22 -3.24
CA ARG A 49 13.71 2.02 -4.45
C ARG A 49 14.25 3.44 -4.22
N ARG A 50 14.66 3.76 -2.99
CA ARG A 50 15.11 5.10 -2.56
C ARG A 50 14.05 6.18 -2.77
N TRP A 51 12.78 5.82 -2.70
CA TRP A 51 11.69 6.78 -2.66
C TRP A 51 11.47 7.31 -1.25
N ARG A 52 10.99 8.54 -1.16
CA ARG A 52 10.64 9.18 0.11
C ARG A 52 9.18 8.90 0.43
N VAL A 53 8.92 8.45 1.65
CA VAL A 53 7.56 8.23 2.18
C VAL A 53 7.29 9.27 3.27
N GLU A 54 6.20 10.02 3.14
CA GLU A 54 5.76 11.02 4.11
C GLU A 54 4.31 10.72 4.51
N VAL A 55 4.07 10.37 5.78
CA VAL A 55 2.71 10.16 6.29
C VAL A 55 2.01 11.51 6.42
N MET A 56 0.88 11.66 5.74
CA MET A 56 0.09 12.89 5.71
C MET A 56 -1.05 12.83 6.74
N SER A 57 -1.66 11.65 6.88
CA SER A 57 -2.73 11.37 7.84
C SER A 57 -2.66 9.91 8.24
N ALA A 58 -2.91 9.62 9.51
CA ALA A 58 -3.04 8.27 10.03
C ALA A 58 -4.14 8.23 11.09
N ASN A 59 -5.05 7.28 10.93
CA ASN A 59 -6.09 6.94 11.87
C ASN A 59 -5.83 5.51 12.37
N GLU A 60 -5.39 5.39 13.61
CA GLU A 60 -4.94 4.13 14.20
C GLU A 60 -6.12 3.19 14.51
N GLY A 61 -5.85 1.88 14.44
CA GLY A 61 -6.78 0.85 14.90
C GLY A 61 -6.79 0.74 16.43
N GLU A 62 -7.84 0.14 16.99
CA GLU A 62 -7.96 -0.03 18.45
C GLU A 62 -7.01 -1.10 18.99
N HIS A 63 -6.78 -2.16 18.20
CA HIS A 63 -5.88 -3.27 18.54
C HIS A 63 -4.61 -3.28 17.68
N GLY A 64 -4.24 -2.13 17.10
CA GLY A 64 -3.06 -1.98 16.24
C GLY A 64 -3.40 -1.78 14.75
N GLY A 65 -2.36 -1.45 13.98
CA GLY A 65 -2.50 -1.09 12.57
C GLY A 65 -3.27 0.23 12.36
N PHE A 66 -3.96 0.36 11.23
CA PHE A 66 -4.64 1.60 10.83
C PHE A 66 -6.06 1.34 10.32
N LYS A 67 -7.04 2.12 10.80
CA LYS A 67 -8.34 2.26 10.12
C LYS A 67 -8.15 2.94 8.75
N GLU A 68 -7.25 3.92 8.69
CA GLU A 68 -6.86 4.62 7.47
C GLU A 68 -5.44 5.17 7.61
N VAL A 69 -4.63 5.07 6.55
CA VAL A 69 -3.35 5.77 6.46
C VAL A 69 -3.18 6.34 5.06
N ILE A 70 -2.78 7.61 4.99
CA ILE A 70 -2.52 8.34 3.76
C ILE A 70 -1.06 8.78 3.80
N ALA A 71 -0.28 8.33 2.83
CA ALA A 71 1.11 8.70 2.70
C ALA A 71 1.42 9.23 1.30
N LYS A 72 2.21 10.30 1.23
CA LYS A 72 2.80 10.77 -0.02
C LYS A 72 4.05 9.95 -0.29
N VAL A 73 4.12 9.33 -1.46
CA VAL A 73 5.31 8.62 -1.93
C VAL A 73 5.93 9.41 -3.07
N SER A 74 7.13 9.92 -2.86
CA SER A 74 7.83 10.82 -3.78
C SER A 74 9.13 10.22 -4.31
N GLY A 75 9.30 10.33 -5.61
CA GLY A 75 10.44 9.80 -6.36
C GLY A 75 10.11 9.65 -7.84
N ASP A 76 11.08 9.16 -8.61
CA ASP A 76 10.92 8.95 -10.04
C ASP A 76 10.13 7.67 -10.32
N GLY A 77 9.07 7.77 -11.13
CA GLY A 77 8.34 6.60 -11.62
C GLY A 77 7.43 5.94 -10.59
N VAL A 78 7.09 6.61 -9.49
CA VAL A 78 6.34 6.01 -8.37
C VAL A 78 4.96 5.53 -8.84
N TYR A 79 4.19 6.42 -9.48
CA TYR A 79 2.83 6.10 -9.92
C TYR A 79 2.84 4.93 -10.92
N GLY A 80 3.73 4.95 -11.91
CA GLY A 80 3.79 3.89 -12.92
C GLY A 80 4.10 2.50 -12.34
N GLN A 81 4.78 2.43 -11.20
CA GLN A 81 5.08 1.18 -10.51
C GLN A 81 3.98 0.74 -9.53
N LEU A 82 3.20 1.67 -8.99
CA LEU A 82 2.17 1.39 -7.97
C LEU A 82 0.73 1.45 -8.53
N LYS A 83 0.51 1.88 -9.77
CA LYS A 83 -0.84 2.06 -10.36
C LYS A 83 -1.72 0.81 -10.31
N PHE A 84 -1.10 -0.37 -10.36
CA PHE A 84 -1.80 -1.66 -10.34
C PHE A 84 -2.13 -2.16 -8.92
N GLU A 85 -1.67 -1.46 -7.88
CA GLU A 85 -1.98 -1.81 -6.49
C GLU A 85 -3.35 -1.29 -6.04
N SER A 86 -4.00 -0.48 -6.89
CA SER A 86 -5.35 0.01 -6.64
C SER A 86 -6.36 -1.14 -6.69
N GLY A 87 -7.05 -1.36 -5.57
CA GLY A 87 -8.07 -2.39 -5.48
C GLY A 87 -8.20 -3.01 -4.10
N GLY A 88 -9.03 -4.05 -4.02
CA GLY A 88 -9.22 -4.81 -2.79
C GLY A 88 -8.09 -5.82 -2.57
N HIS A 89 -7.51 -5.81 -1.38
CA HIS A 89 -6.50 -6.78 -0.94
C HIS A 89 -7.15 -7.74 0.06
N ARG A 90 -7.11 -9.04 -0.21
CA ARG A 90 -7.72 -10.07 0.64
C ARG A 90 -6.67 -10.76 1.49
N VAL A 91 -6.94 -10.89 2.79
CA VAL A 91 -6.15 -11.69 3.73
C VAL A 91 -6.95 -12.87 4.24
N GLN A 92 -6.28 -14.01 4.42
CA GLN A 92 -6.79 -15.18 5.13
C GLN A 92 -5.70 -15.67 6.07
N ARG A 93 -5.92 -15.52 7.37
CA ARG A 93 -5.05 -16.01 8.44
C ARG A 93 -5.88 -16.21 9.71
N VAL A 94 -5.29 -16.86 10.71
CA VAL A 94 -5.85 -16.86 12.06
C VAL A 94 -5.62 -15.45 12.64
N PRO A 95 -6.66 -14.72 13.07
CA PRO A 95 -6.51 -13.35 13.53
C PRO A 95 -5.66 -13.26 14.80
N GLU A 96 -4.87 -12.19 14.93
CA GLU A 96 -4.06 -11.98 16.15
C GLU A 96 -4.93 -11.64 17.37
N THR A 97 -6.12 -11.09 17.13
CA THR A 97 -7.11 -10.78 18.16
C THR A 97 -7.91 -12.00 18.60
N GLU A 98 -7.69 -13.17 17.99
CA GLU A 98 -8.46 -14.38 18.25
C GLU A 98 -7.82 -15.21 19.37
N SER A 99 -8.60 -15.53 20.41
CA SER A 99 -8.12 -16.31 21.57
C SER A 99 -8.25 -17.83 21.42
N GLN A 100 -8.94 -18.32 20.36
CA GLN A 100 -9.22 -19.76 20.16
C GLN A 100 -8.53 -20.41 18.94
N GLY A 101 -7.69 -19.67 18.21
CA GLY A 101 -6.80 -20.25 17.19
C GLY A 101 -7.47 -20.68 15.87
N ARG A 102 -8.59 -20.06 15.50
CA ARG A 102 -9.22 -20.20 14.17
C ARG A 102 -9.81 -18.88 13.70
#